data_AF-A0A151UEF8-F1
#
_entry.id   AF-A0A151UEF8-F1
#
_cell.length_a   1.000
_cell.length_b   1.000
_cell.length_c   1.000
_cell.angle_alpha   90.00
_cell.angle_beta   90.00
_cell.angle_gamma   90.00
#
_symmetry.space_group_name_H-M   'P 1'
#
loop_
_entity.id
_entity.type
_entity.pdbx_description
1 polymer ?
#
loop_
_entity_poly.entity_id
_entity_poly.type
_entity_poly.pdbx_seq_one_letter_code
_entity_poly.pdbx_strand_id
1 'polypeptide(L)'
;MLNSKARNALMCALTKEEYTKVHNFRSAKQMWDTLAITYEGSLELKRNKLSLLVCKYELFEMEENKSIQTMFGRFQTIVNELSFLGKTYNFDHIDKLLRSLPRKWRPQVTTLRASKDLEKLSLEELVGLLKVHEMELQ
;
A
#
# COMPACT_ATOMS: atom_id res chain seq x y z
N MET A 1 -8.57 -33.68 21.57
CA MET A 1 -7.21 -34.09 21.17
C MET A 1 -6.50 -33.08 20.26
N LEU A 2 -7.18 -32.47 19.28
CA LEU A 2 -6.57 -31.48 18.36
C LEU A 2 -6.07 -30.21 19.08
N ASN A 3 -6.89 -29.62 19.96
CA ASN A 3 -6.52 -28.41 20.69
C ASN A 3 -5.26 -28.57 21.56
N SER A 4 -5.13 -29.68 22.27
CA SER A 4 -3.95 -29.94 23.12
C SER A 4 -2.68 -30.13 22.29
N LYS A 5 -2.75 -30.83 21.15
CA LYS A 5 -1.61 -30.96 20.21
C LYS A 5 -1.20 -29.61 19.62
N ALA A 6 -2.17 -28.81 19.17
CA ALA A 6 -1.91 -27.48 18.62
C ALA A 6 -1.30 -26.51 19.66
N ARG A 7 -1.79 -26.53 20.90
CA ARG A 7 -1.19 -25.74 22.01
C ARG A 7 0.26 -26.13 22.24
N ASN A 8 0.56 -27.42 22.30
CA ASN A 8 1.93 -27.88 22.53
C ASN A 8 2.87 -27.46 21.40
N ALA A 9 2.43 -27.60 20.15
CA ALA A 9 3.19 -27.13 18.99
C ALA A 9 3.47 -25.62 19.05
N LEU A 10 2.46 -24.80 19.40
CA LEU A 10 2.64 -23.36 19.61
C LEU A 10 3.65 -23.09 20.73
N MET A 11 3.49 -23.70 21.91
CA MET A 11 4.40 -23.48 23.05
C MET A 11 5.88 -23.79 22.73
N CYS A 12 6.14 -24.83 21.93
CA CYS A 12 7.50 -25.19 21.53
C CYS A 12 8.13 -24.22 20.51
N ALA A 13 7.32 -23.49 19.75
CA ALA A 13 7.80 -22.56 18.72
C ALA A 13 8.03 -21.13 19.26
N LEU A 14 7.55 -20.82 20.47
CA LEU A 14 7.59 -19.47 21.04
C LEU A 14 8.91 -19.20 21.77
N THR A 15 9.37 -17.96 21.66
CA THR A 15 10.41 -17.42 22.53
C THR A 15 9.89 -17.33 23.98
N LYS A 16 10.83 -17.21 24.93
CA LYS A 16 10.48 -17.08 26.35
C LYS A 16 9.57 -15.88 26.63
N GLU A 17 9.74 -14.78 25.90
CA GLU A 17 8.94 -13.57 26.06
C GLU A 17 7.50 -13.73 25.52
N GLU A 18 7.32 -14.45 24.43
CA GLU A 18 5.99 -14.73 23.88
C GLU A 18 5.24 -15.76 24.71
N TYR A 19 5.96 -16.79 25.16
CA TYR A 19 5.41 -17.86 25.99
C TYR A 19 4.78 -17.29 27.26
N THR A 20 5.47 -16.38 27.96
CA THR A 20 4.93 -15.77 29.19
C THR A 20 3.62 -15.03 28.95
N LYS A 21 3.41 -14.46 27.75
CA LYS A 21 2.17 -13.77 27.37
C LYS A 21 0.99 -14.72 27.10
N VAL A 22 1.23 -15.95 26.63
CA VAL A 22 0.16 -16.83 26.11
C VAL A 22 0.01 -18.20 26.79
N HIS A 23 0.96 -18.63 27.63
CA HIS A 23 0.96 -19.98 28.22
C HIS A 23 -0.29 -20.33 29.05
N ASN A 24 -0.92 -19.33 29.68
CA ASN A 24 -2.09 -19.51 30.53
C ASN A 24 -3.40 -19.73 29.75
N PHE A 25 -3.43 -19.52 28.43
CA PHE A 25 -4.64 -19.74 27.64
C PHE A 25 -4.93 -21.22 27.45
N ARG A 26 -6.18 -21.62 27.67
CA ARG A 26 -6.65 -23.02 27.58
C ARG A 26 -6.91 -23.49 26.13
N SER A 27 -7.01 -22.55 25.20
CA SER A 27 -7.28 -22.80 23.79
C SER A 27 -6.10 -22.39 22.91
N ALA A 28 -5.72 -23.27 21.96
CA ALA A 28 -4.73 -22.95 20.92
C ALA A 28 -5.17 -21.73 20.11
N LYS A 29 -6.48 -21.60 19.88
CA LYS A 29 -7.07 -20.45 19.19
C LYS A 29 -6.80 -19.15 19.94
N GLN A 30 -7.00 -19.12 21.26
CA GLN A 30 -6.74 -17.92 22.05
C GLN A 30 -5.25 -17.54 22.05
N MET A 31 -4.35 -18.54 22.16
CA MET A 31 -2.91 -18.31 22.06
C MET A 31 -2.55 -17.71 20.69
N TRP A 32 -3.05 -18.31 19.61
CA TRP A 32 -2.83 -17.85 18.25
C TRP A 32 -3.41 -16.46 18.01
N ASP A 33 -4.65 -16.20 18.41
CA ASP A 33 -5.31 -14.90 18.24
C ASP A 33 -4.52 -13.79 18.96
N THR A 34 -4.01 -14.03 20.18
CA THR A 34 -3.17 -13.06 20.89
C THR A 34 -1.84 -12.81 20.20
N LEU A 35 -1.17 -13.86 19.70
CA LEU A 35 0.08 -13.72 18.95
C LEU A 35 -0.15 -12.98 17.64
N ALA A 36 -1.20 -13.34 16.89
CA ALA A 36 -1.59 -12.68 15.66
C ALA A 36 -1.90 -11.19 15.90
N ILE A 37 -2.61 -10.84 16.97
CA ILE A 37 -2.86 -9.44 17.35
C ILE A 37 -1.56 -8.72 17.71
N THR A 38 -0.66 -9.37 18.44
CA THR A 38 0.60 -8.77 18.92
C THR A 38 1.55 -8.47 17.76
N TYR A 39 1.66 -9.37 16.79
CA TYR A 39 2.64 -9.27 15.71
C TYR A 39 2.08 -8.70 14.42
N GLU A 40 0.85 -9.03 14.08
CA GLU A 40 0.22 -8.57 12.85
C GLU A 40 -0.76 -7.40 13.08
N GLY A 41 -1.08 -7.08 14.33
CA GLY A 41 -2.16 -6.17 14.69
C GLY A 41 -3.53 -6.86 14.67
N SER A 42 -4.53 -6.25 15.30
CA SER A 42 -5.90 -6.77 15.24
C SER A 42 -6.45 -6.70 13.80
N LEU A 43 -7.33 -7.63 13.44
CA LEU A 43 -8.03 -7.62 12.15
C LEU A 43 -8.72 -6.27 11.90
N GLU A 44 -9.25 -5.65 12.97
CA GLU A 44 -9.86 -4.33 12.93
C GLU A 44 -8.84 -3.23 12.61
N LEU A 45 -7.65 -3.24 13.22
CA LEU A 45 -6.58 -2.31 12.89
C LEU A 45 -6.12 -2.47 11.44
N LYS A 46 -5.95 -3.70 10.96
CA LYS A 46 -5.62 -3.96 9.54
C LYS A 46 -6.70 -3.42 8.61
N ARG A 47 -7.98 -3.63 8.94
CA ARG A 47 -9.12 -3.13 8.16
C ARG A 47 -9.20 -1.61 8.16
N ASN A 48 -8.99 -0.97 9.31
CA ASN A 48 -8.95 0.48 9.43
C ASN A 48 -7.77 1.08 8.65
N LYS A 49 -6.59 0.47 8.74
CA LYS A 49 -5.41 0.86 7.97
C LYS A 49 -5.68 0.74 6.46
N LEU A 50 -6.25 -0.38 6.02
CA LEU A 50 -6.64 -0.60 4.62
C LEU A 50 -7.63 0.47 4.16
N SER A 51 -8.67 0.74 4.94
CA SER A 51 -9.68 1.77 4.62
C SER A 51 -9.05 3.17 4.49
N LEU A 52 -8.13 3.51 5.39
CA LEU A 52 -7.41 4.78 5.34
C LEU A 52 -6.51 4.88 4.10
N LEU A 53 -5.80 3.81 3.75
CA LEU A 53 -4.95 3.78 2.57
C LEU A 53 -5.76 3.86 1.27
N VAL A 54 -6.93 3.22 1.21
CA VAL A 54 -7.86 3.34 0.07
C VAL A 54 -8.32 4.78 -0.08
N CYS A 55 -8.71 5.44 1.03
CA CYS A 55 -9.08 6.85 1.01
C CYS A 55 -7.91 7.74 0.54
N LYS A 56 -6.70 7.52 1.08
CA LYS A 56 -5.48 8.24 0.65
C LYS A 56 -5.17 8.05 -0.83
N TYR A 57 -5.39 6.84 -1.36
CA TYR A 57 -5.22 6.56 -2.78
C TYR A 57 -6.30 7.27 -3.60
N GLU A 58 -7.58 7.13 -3.25
CA GLU A 58 -8.70 7.75 -3.97
C GLU A 58 -8.63 9.27 -3.98
N LEU A 59 -8.18 9.89 -2.88
CA LEU A 59 -7.99 11.34 -2.77
C LEU A 59 -6.56 11.79 -3.11
N PHE A 60 -5.74 10.92 -3.69
CA PHE A 60 -4.36 11.26 -4.00
C PHE A 60 -4.28 12.39 -5.02
N GLU A 61 -3.58 13.46 -4.66
CA GLU A 61 -3.29 14.61 -5.50
C GLU A 61 -1.84 15.06 -5.29
N MET A 62 -1.26 15.64 -6.33
CA MET A 62 0.03 16.30 -6.24
C MET A 62 -0.10 17.56 -5.38
N GLU A 63 0.74 17.67 -4.36
CA GLU A 63 0.84 18.89 -3.56
C GLU A 63 1.39 20.06 -4.39
N GLU A 64 0.88 21.26 -4.13
CA GLU A 64 1.42 22.47 -4.73
C GLU A 64 2.91 22.62 -4.41
N ASN A 65 3.69 23.04 -5.42
CA ASN A 65 5.12 23.28 -5.31
C ASN A 65 5.99 22.06 -4.95
N LYS A 66 5.45 20.84 -5.00
CA LYS A 66 6.25 19.61 -4.95
C LYS A 66 6.66 19.17 -6.35
N SER A 67 7.72 18.38 -6.44
CA SER A 67 8.18 17.81 -7.70
C SER A 67 7.42 16.54 -8.09
N ILE A 68 7.43 16.19 -9.38
CA ILE A 68 6.94 14.90 -9.89
C ILE A 68 7.59 13.74 -9.15
N GLN A 69 8.90 13.81 -8.85
CA GLN A 69 9.59 12.76 -8.11
C GLN A 69 9.03 12.58 -6.69
N THR A 70 8.74 13.68 -6.00
CA THR A 70 8.19 13.64 -4.64
C THR A 70 6.78 13.05 -4.64
N MET A 71 5.96 13.47 -5.61
CA MET A 71 4.61 12.93 -5.81
C MET A 71 4.65 11.43 -6.12
N PHE A 72 5.52 11.00 -7.04
CA PHE A 72 5.65 9.60 -7.41
C PHE A 72 6.10 8.72 -6.23
N GLY A 73 7.07 9.17 -5.42
CA GLY A 73 7.50 8.45 -4.23
C GLY A 73 6.37 8.21 -3.22
N ARG A 74 5.53 9.23 -2.99
CA ARG A 74 4.34 9.10 -2.13
C ARG A 74 3.32 8.13 -2.71
N PHE A 75 3.10 8.18 -4.02
CA PHE A 75 2.20 7.27 -4.72
C PHE A 75 2.64 5.81 -4.57
N GLN A 76 3.93 5.52 -4.82
CA GLN A 76 4.50 4.18 -4.65
C GLN A 76 4.36 3.67 -3.22
N THR A 77 4.60 4.51 -2.20
CA THR A 77 4.41 4.12 -0.80
C THR A 77 2.97 3.65 -0.54
N ILE A 78 1.97 4.39 -1.01
CA ILE A 78 0.56 4.03 -0.81
C ILE A 78 0.24 2.72 -1.53
N VAL A 79 0.65 2.56 -2.78
CA VAL A 79 0.40 1.35 -3.59
C VAL A 79 1.06 0.12 -2.96
N ASN A 80 2.31 0.25 -2.50
CA ASN A 80 3.03 -0.83 -1.86
C ASN A 80 2.37 -1.26 -0.54
N GLU A 81 1.93 -0.30 0.28
CA GLU A 81 1.20 -0.60 1.51
C GLU A 81 -0.15 -1.26 1.26
N LEU A 82 -0.88 -0.84 0.21
CA LEU A 82 -2.14 -1.49 -0.20
C LEU A 82 -1.89 -2.93 -0.66
N SER A 83 -0.85 -3.15 -1.47
CA SER A 83 -0.47 -4.49 -1.94
C SER A 83 -0.07 -5.39 -0.79
N PHE A 84 0.68 -4.88 0.20
CA PHE A 84 1.05 -5.63 1.41
C PHE A 84 -0.17 -6.07 2.23
N LEU A 85 -1.25 -5.27 2.22
CA LEU A 85 -2.52 -5.60 2.86
C LEU A 85 -3.46 -6.42 1.96
N GLY A 86 -2.99 -6.91 0.81
CA GLY A 86 -3.73 -7.78 -0.09
C GLY A 86 -4.67 -7.08 -1.07
N LYS A 87 -4.55 -5.75 -1.25
CA LYS A 87 -5.32 -5.00 -2.25
C LYS A 87 -4.42 -4.53 -3.41
N THR A 88 -4.63 -5.07 -4.59
CA THR A 88 -3.86 -4.74 -5.80
C THR A 88 -4.68 -3.94 -6.80
N TYR A 89 -4.04 -3.00 -7.49
CA TYR A 89 -4.63 -2.17 -8.53
C TYR A 89 -3.79 -2.35 -9.80
N ASN A 90 -4.23 -3.23 -10.72
CA ASN A 90 -3.35 -3.68 -11.82
C ASN A 90 -3.37 -2.77 -13.06
N PHE A 91 -4.40 -1.94 -13.24
CA PHE A 91 -4.57 -1.14 -14.47
C PHE A 91 -4.93 0.34 -14.25
N ASP A 92 -5.11 0.78 -13.00
CA ASP A 92 -5.57 2.14 -12.68
C ASP A 92 -4.42 3.13 -12.38
N HIS A 93 -3.19 2.66 -12.17
CA HIS A 93 -2.13 3.53 -11.67
C HIS A 93 -1.74 4.69 -12.60
N ILE A 94 -1.71 4.47 -13.92
CA ILE A 94 -1.36 5.50 -14.89
C ILE A 94 -2.43 6.58 -14.95
N ASP A 95 -3.69 6.19 -15.14
CA ASP A 95 -4.80 7.14 -15.19
C ASP A 95 -4.95 7.86 -13.85
N LYS A 96 -4.75 7.14 -12.74
CA LYS A 96 -4.74 7.73 -11.41
C LYS A 96 -3.68 8.81 -11.27
N LEU A 97 -2.42 8.50 -11.62
CA LEU A 97 -1.31 9.45 -11.53
C LEU A 97 -1.56 10.69 -12.40
N LEU A 98 -2.06 10.49 -13.62
CA LEU A 98 -2.41 11.59 -14.54
C LEU A 98 -3.54 12.48 -14.01
N ARG A 99 -4.54 11.92 -13.33
CA ARG A 99 -5.64 12.68 -12.71
C ARG A 99 -5.19 13.46 -11.48
N SER A 100 -4.18 12.96 -10.77
CA SER A 100 -3.60 13.59 -9.59
C SER A 100 -2.70 14.79 -9.91
N LEU A 101 -2.40 15.04 -11.19
CA LEU A 101 -1.60 16.18 -11.61
C LEU A 101 -2.42 17.50 -11.53
N PRO A 102 -1.79 18.63 -11.14
CA PRO A 102 -2.45 19.92 -11.07
C PRO A 102 -2.93 20.40 -12.45
N ARG A 103 -3.89 21.35 -12.47
CA ARG A 103 -4.50 21.86 -13.71
C ARG A 103 -3.50 22.37 -14.75
N LYS A 104 -2.36 22.92 -14.32
CA LYS A 104 -1.29 23.40 -15.23
C LYS A 104 -0.72 22.29 -16.15
N TRP A 105 -0.84 21.02 -15.76
CA TRP A 105 -0.38 19.88 -16.54
C TRP A 105 -1.40 19.38 -17.56
N ARG A 106 -2.62 19.94 -17.61
CA ARG A 106 -3.69 19.49 -18.52
C ARG A 106 -3.25 19.41 -19.98
N PRO A 107 -2.51 20.39 -20.56
CA PRO A 107 -2.05 20.29 -21.94
C PRO A 107 -1.17 19.04 -22.17
N GLN A 108 -0.20 18.79 -21.27
CA GLN A 108 0.69 17.64 -21.35
C GLN A 108 -0.06 16.31 -21.21
N VAL A 109 -1.03 16.24 -20.29
CA VAL A 109 -1.88 15.05 -20.11
C VAL A 109 -2.70 14.75 -21.37
N THR A 110 -3.23 15.79 -22.03
CA THR A 110 -3.98 15.64 -23.28
C THR A 110 -3.07 15.13 -24.42
N THR A 111 -1.87 15.70 -24.56
CA THR A 111 -0.89 15.26 -25.56
C THR A 111 -0.47 13.82 -25.33
N LEU A 112 -0.22 13.41 -24.08
CA LEU A 112 0.13 12.02 -23.73
C LEU A 112 -0.99 11.05 -24.12
N ARG A 113 -2.24 11.40 -23.80
CA ARG A 113 -3.43 10.60 -24.17
C ARG A 113 -3.64 10.50 -25.68
N ALA A 114 -3.29 11.54 -26.44
CA ALA A 114 -3.43 11.55 -27.89
C ALA A 114 -2.28 10.86 -28.64
N SER A 115 -1.07 10.84 -28.06
CA SER A 115 0.16 10.39 -28.74
C SER A 115 0.56 8.95 -28.46
N LYS A 116 0.08 8.33 -27.37
CA LYS A 116 0.48 6.97 -26.98
C LYS A 116 -0.74 6.10 -26.67
N ASP A 117 -0.61 4.82 -27.00
CA ASP A 117 -1.38 3.75 -26.33
C ASP A 117 -0.96 3.77 -24.86
N LEU A 118 -1.73 4.44 -24.01
CA LEU A 118 -1.51 4.46 -22.56
C LEU A 118 -1.51 3.05 -21.96
N GLU A 119 -2.12 2.08 -22.66
CA GLU A 119 -2.14 0.66 -22.29
C GLU A 119 -0.76 -0.03 -22.38
N LYS A 120 0.17 0.52 -23.17
CA LYS A 120 1.52 -0.05 -23.35
C LYS A 120 2.60 0.72 -22.58
N LEU A 121 2.26 1.87 -22.02
CA LEU A 121 3.19 2.71 -21.28
C LEU A 121 3.43 2.11 -19.88
N SER A 122 4.67 2.01 -19.45
CA SER A 122 4.99 1.68 -18.05
C SER A 122 4.88 2.92 -17.16
N LEU A 123 4.74 2.70 -15.85
CA LEU A 123 4.64 3.81 -14.89
C LEU A 123 5.96 4.59 -14.81
N GLU A 124 7.09 3.91 -14.95
CA GLU A 124 8.43 4.48 -14.98
C GLU A 124 8.64 5.37 -16.20
N GLU A 125 8.19 4.93 -17.38
CA GLU A 125 8.22 5.74 -18.60
C GLU A 125 7.35 6.99 -18.47
N LEU A 126 6.15 6.86 -17.91
CA LEU A 126 5.27 8.01 -17.65
C LEU A 126 5.96 9.04 -16.76
N VAL A 127 6.55 8.60 -15.64
CA VAL A 127 7.26 9.49 -14.71
C VAL A 127 8.45 10.15 -15.40
N GLY A 128 9.18 9.42 -16.25
CA GLY A 128 10.26 9.98 -17.08
C GLY A 128 9.77 11.12 -17.97
N LEU A 129 8.66 10.93 -18.70
CA LEU A 129 8.06 11.95 -19.56
C LEU A 129 7.60 13.18 -18.78
N LEU A 130 6.98 12.97 -17.61
CA LEU A 130 6.54 14.06 -16.75
C LEU A 130 7.71 14.87 -16.19
N LYS A 131 8.82 14.21 -15.81
CA LYS A 131 10.03 14.89 -15.33
C LYS A 131 10.71 15.74 -16.40
N VAL A 132 10.80 15.25 -17.64
CA VAL A 132 11.36 16.03 -18.75
C VAL A 132 10.57 17.34 -18.92
N HIS A 133 9.24 17.24 -18.92
CA HIS A 133 8.39 18.42 -19.00
C HIS A 133 8.47 19.32 -17.75
N GLU A 134 8.66 18.74 -16.56
CA GLU A 134 8.90 19.51 -15.32
C GLU A 134 10.11 20.43 -15.45
N MET A 135 11.20 19.97 -16.09
CA MET A 135 12.42 20.74 -16.31
C MET A 135 12.24 21.87 -17.33
N GLU A 136 11.32 21.72 -18.29
CA GLU A 136 11.00 22.76 -19.29
C GLU A 136 10.10 23.87 -18.71
N LEU A 137 9.37 23.57 -17.63
CA LEU A 137 8.49 24.51 -16.92
C LEU A 137 9.21 25.34 -15.84
N GLN A 138 10.48 25.04 -15.57
CA GLN A 138 11.36 25.79 -14.66
C GLN A 138 12.10 26.90 -15.38
#